data_AF-A0A2D7PRK1-F1
#
_entry.id   AF-A0A2D7PRK1-F1
#
_cell.length_a   1.000
_cell.length_b   1.000
_cell.length_c   1.000
_cell.angle_alpha   90.00
_cell.angle_beta   90.00
_cell.angle_gamma   90.00
#
_symmetry.space_group_name_H-M   'P 1'
#
loop_
_entity.id
_entity.type
_entity.pdbx_description
1 polymer ?
#
loop_
_entity_poly.entity_id
_entity_poly.type
_entity_poly.pdbx_seq_one_letter_code
_entity_poly.pdbx_strand_id
1 'polypeptide(L)'
;MTLRASAPERAALAERARVVRAHGLLAKLGPPASGLGDLGFLLARGPDVLTFLHSQVTNDVEGLKPGQGNRSARVTRQGQLAELFSLHRLADEEDGPVVLLMLERERVQSLMAELDAVLFADRVELLDLSEDFDAWAIQGPVADQVLDEWLEAEAGSFAAAPPEAVTMSSSGSLPSQTLLIRHSLTGDAGWLVLLSRPTADHTSDWLEGLRSVSRGLGLIEVTEPFLSPTLETLRIEAGLVRIGPDTSGRKRILPETGLEQQTVSYTKGCYVGQEVIARVRTYGKLPFALRGLVLGRPVDGPFDSEWVELLASIPDPGRPVCIEDGSAIGQFASRTLSPVANAVVVYAYLDKKHRTPGSKLLLKLEGQVVEAEVVLLPFYDVPGATERVTFLYDKAVRAFAQGQEAKALAGLEEALRIDPTFSDGYEAIGVMLGRSERFHEAIDIFKRLEEIAPAEPMVNTNLSLYFMKIGDKETAEEESAKAMQKSMAQRSGTAVDTERLDDVLSEQKQADARRKKEMFAQVLEIDSEDGVALFGLGSALLVLENWSEAADTLGRAQVVDPDNSAIYLTRGKALERLDRAREAEGVYRAGMEVASRKGDLMPLKEMEHRVLLLSGQAGSSTKAFE
;
A
#
# COMPACT_ATOMS: atom_id res chain seq x y z
N MET A 1 -25.88 12.57 12.73
CA MET A 1 -26.86 13.67 12.55
C MET A 1 -27.22 13.95 11.08
N THR A 2 -26.46 13.43 10.11
CA THR A 2 -26.60 13.68 8.66
C THR A 2 -27.82 13.01 7.98
N LEU A 3 -28.36 11.92 8.53
CA LEU A 3 -29.48 11.19 7.90
C LEU A 3 -30.84 11.91 8.00
N ARG A 4 -31.00 12.86 8.93
CA ARG A 4 -32.26 13.61 9.13
C ARG A 4 -32.33 14.96 8.41
N ALA A 5 -31.26 15.36 7.72
CA ALA A 5 -31.22 16.60 6.95
C ALA A 5 -32.10 16.49 5.70
N SER A 6 -32.95 17.49 5.48
CA SER A 6 -33.76 17.71 4.29
C SER A 6 -32.91 17.91 3.03
N ALA A 7 -33.51 17.76 1.85
CA ALA A 7 -32.80 17.93 0.58
C ALA A 7 -32.10 19.31 0.44
N PRO A 8 -32.74 20.44 0.80
CA PRO A 8 -32.07 21.74 0.78
C PRO A 8 -30.86 21.83 1.72
N GLU A 9 -30.93 21.21 2.89
CA GLU A 9 -29.83 21.21 3.87
C GLU A 9 -28.62 20.42 3.34
N ARG A 10 -28.85 19.32 2.63
CA ARG A 10 -27.77 18.52 2.01
C ARG A 10 -27.13 19.22 0.82
N ALA A 11 -27.92 19.90 -0.02
CA ALA A 11 -27.39 20.72 -1.11
C ALA A 11 -26.56 21.89 -0.58
N ALA A 12 -27.04 22.57 0.47
CA ALA A 12 -26.29 23.64 1.15
C ALA A 12 -24.98 23.14 1.79
N LEU A 13 -24.99 21.90 2.31
CA LEU A 13 -23.78 21.27 2.83
C LEU A 13 -22.75 20.99 1.74
N ALA A 14 -23.17 20.44 0.61
CA ALA A 14 -22.30 20.21 -0.54
C ALA A 14 -21.69 21.53 -1.02
N GLU A 15 -22.50 22.57 -1.18
CA GLU A 15 -21.99 23.89 -1.56
C GLU A 15 -20.97 24.44 -0.54
N ARG A 16 -21.21 24.25 0.76
CA ARG A 16 -20.25 24.64 1.80
C ARG A 16 -18.94 23.89 1.69
N ALA A 17 -18.98 22.56 1.50
CA ALA A 17 -17.77 21.76 1.29
C ALA A 17 -17.00 22.23 0.05
N ARG A 18 -17.68 22.59 -1.03
CA ARG A 18 -17.08 23.19 -2.23
C ARG A 18 -16.34 24.50 -1.91
N VAL A 19 -16.96 25.39 -1.14
CA VAL A 19 -16.33 26.65 -0.72
C VAL A 19 -15.13 26.40 0.18
N VAL A 20 -15.24 25.47 1.13
CA VAL A 20 -14.11 25.09 2.02
C VAL A 20 -12.95 24.50 1.22
N ARG A 21 -13.20 23.66 0.22
CA ARG A 21 -12.14 23.16 -0.67
C ARG A 21 -11.37 24.27 -1.37
N ALA A 22 -12.08 25.32 -1.80
CA ALA A 22 -11.46 26.43 -2.50
C ALA A 22 -10.67 27.38 -1.58
N HIS A 23 -11.11 27.56 -0.32
CA HIS A 23 -10.61 28.64 0.55
C HIS A 23 -9.89 28.15 1.82
N GLY A 24 -10.10 26.90 2.21
CA GLY A 24 -9.80 26.41 3.55
C GLY A 24 -10.83 26.85 4.61
N LEU A 25 -10.66 26.36 5.82
CA LEU A 25 -11.50 26.66 6.96
C LEU A 25 -10.69 27.00 8.22
N LEU A 26 -11.26 27.87 9.04
CA LEU A 26 -10.91 28.04 10.45
C LEU A 26 -12.11 27.56 11.29
N ALA A 27 -11.88 26.74 12.31
CA ALA A 27 -12.97 26.27 13.15
C ALA A 27 -12.52 25.97 14.58
N LYS A 28 -13.36 26.30 15.57
CA LYS A 28 -13.26 25.71 16.90
C LYS A 28 -13.83 24.30 16.84
N LEU A 29 -13.04 23.31 17.24
CA LEU A 29 -13.45 21.92 17.33
C LEU A 29 -14.29 21.70 18.61
N GLY A 30 -15.11 20.64 18.61
CA GLY A 30 -16.16 20.39 19.57
C GLY A 30 -17.52 20.94 19.13
N PRO A 31 -18.57 20.80 19.96
CA PRO A 31 -18.59 20.27 21.32
C PRO A 31 -18.51 18.72 21.34
N PRO A 32 -18.53 18.06 22.52
CA PRO A 32 -18.58 16.61 22.61
C PRO A 32 -19.68 15.98 21.72
N ALA A 33 -19.40 14.81 21.16
CA ALA A 33 -20.24 14.09 20.19
C ALA A 33 -20.40 14.77 18.81
N SER A 34 -19.51 15.70 18.44
CA SER A 34 -19.37 16.28 17.09
C SER A 34 -18.60 15.38 16.10
N GLY A 35 -18.36 14.11 16.44
CA GLY A 35 -17.65 13.18 15.56
C GLY A 35 -16.21 13.62 15.31
N LEU A 36 -15.86 13.95 14.06
CA LEU A 36 -14.51 14.45 13.72
C LEU A 36 -14.12 15.76 14.41
N GLY A 37 -15.12 16.54 14.84
CA GLY A 37 -14.88 17.72 15.67
C GLY A 37 -14.53 17.38 17.12
N ASP A 38 -14.75 16.15 17.58
CA ASP A 38 -14.60 15.78 19.00
C ASP A 38 -13.31 14.99 19.23
N LEU A 39 -12.19 15.72 19.24
CA LEU A 39 -10.87 15.15 19.49
C LEU A 39 -10.62 14.94 20.99
N GLY A 40 -9.95 13.84 21.29
CA GLY A 40 -9.44 13.49 22.61
C GLY A 40 -7.92 13.28 22.58
N PHE A 41 -7.32 13.46 23.76
CA PHE A 41 -5.87 13.55 23.93
C PHE A 41 -5.44 12.65 25.08
N LEU A 42 -4.67 11.61 24.80
CA LEU A 42 -4.11 10.71 25.79
C LEU A 42 -2.60 10.95 25.88
N LEU A 43 -2.12 11.45 27.00
CA LEU A 43 -0.70 11.62 27.28
C LEU A 43 -0.12 10.32 27.82
N ALA A 44 1.03 9.92 27.30
CA ALA A 44 1.90 8.90 27.89
C ALA A 44 3.25 9.52 28.24
N ARG A 45 3.70 9.41 29.50
CA ARG A 45 5.02 9.91 29.93
C ARG A 45 5.74 8.94 30.85
N GLY A 46 7.07 9.03 30.86
CA GLY A 46 7.94 8.19 31.69
C GLY A 46 9.08 7.54 30.89
N PRO A 47 10.06 6.96 31.57
CA PRO A 47 11.31 6.54 30.93
C PRO A 47 11.13 5.37 29.95
N ASP A 48 10.08 4.58 30.11
CA ASP A 48 9.84 3.37 29.32
C ASP A 48 8.78 3.57 28.21
N VAL A 49 8.25 4.81 28.02
CA VAL A 49 7.13 5.11 27.11
C VAL A 49 7.39 4.71 25.67
N LEU A 50 8.57 5.03 25.13
CA LEU A 50 8.86 4.78 23.72
C LEU A 50 8.85 3.28 23.43
N THR A 51 9.55 2.49 24.24
CA THR A 51 9.61 1.03 24.09
C THR A 51 8.27 0.37 24.39
N PHE A 52 7.56 0.84 25.40
CA PHE A 52 6.20 0.39 25.71
C PHE A 52 5.29 0.59 24.50
N LEU A 53 5.09 1.83 24.05
CA LEU A 53 4.22 2.13 22.90
C LEU A 53 4.70 1.44 21.62
N HIS A 54 6.01 1.35 21.39
CA HIS A 54 6.58 0.66 20.23
C HIS A 54 6.14 -0.81 20.16
N SER A 55 5.99 -1.50 21.28
CA SER A 55 5.49 -2.87 21.31
C SER A 55 3.97 -2.99 21.13
N GLN A 56 3.23 -1.91 21.40
CA GLN A 56 1.75 -1.91 21.42
C GLN A 56 1.10 -1.47 20.11
N VAL A 57 1.82 -0.74 19.26
CA VAL A 57 1.27 -0.14 18.03
C VAL A 57 1.95 -0.68 16.78
N THR A 58 1.41 -0.40 15.60
CA THR A 58 1.93 -0.92 14.32
C THR A 58 3.03 -0.07 13.70
N ASN A 59 3.14 1.21 14.05
CA ASN A 59 4.17 2.12 13.52
C ASN A 59 5.38 2.26 14.46
N ASP A 60 6.49 2.80 13.96
CA ASP A 60 7.71 3.03 14.73
C ASP A 60 7.52 4.21 15.70
N VAL A 61 7.76 3.96 16.99
CA VAL A 61 7.70 4.98 18.05
C VAL A 61 9.09 5.30 18.59
N GLU A 62 10.04 4.36 18.52
CA GLU A 62 11.38 4.56 19.09
C GLU A 62 12.24 5.45 18.20
N GLY A 63 12.02 5.38 16.89
CA GLY A 63 12.68 6.25 15.90
C GLY A 63 12.17 7.69 15.89
N LEU A 64 11.02 8.00 16.50
CA LEU A 64 10.48 9.36 16.55
C LEU A 64 11.38 10.26 17.38
N LYS A 65 11.71 11.45 16.89
CA LYS A 65 12.40 12.50 17.66
C LYS A 65 11.40 13.50 18.24
N PRO A 66 11.75 14.26 19.30
CA PRO A 66 10.92 15.36 19.76
C PRO A 66 10.52 16.29 18.61
N GLY A 67 9.24 16.63 18.54
CA GLY A 67 8.61 17.41 17.47
C GLY A 67 8.13 16.59 16.26
N GLN A 68 8.38 15.28 16.23
CA GLN A 68 7.91 14.38 15.18
C GLN A 68 6.71 13.56 15.62
N GLY A 69 5.95 13.08 14.65
CA GLY A 69 4.84 12.18 14.88
C GLY A 69 4.61 11.22 13.72
N ASN A 70 3.66 10.32 13.90
CA ASN A 70 3.13 9.50 12.82
C ASN A 70 1.70 9.07 13.11
N ARG A 71 1.01 8.61 12.06
CA ARG A 71 -0.24 7.87 12.22
C ARG A 71 0.09 6.43 12.58
N SER A 72 -0.68 5.86 13.50
CA SER A 72 -0.44 4.52 14.02
C SER A 72 -1.76 3.83 14.33
N ALA A 73 -1.71 2.51 14.38
CA ALA A 73 -2.86 1.69 14.70
C ALA A 73 -2.51 0.72 15.84
N ARG A 74 -3.53 0.29 16.58
CA ARG A 74 -3.47 -0.95 17.35
C ARG A 74 -4.27 -2.02 16.64
N VAL A 75 -3.74 -3.24 16.71
CA VAL A 75 -4.39 -4.41 16.12
C VAL A 75 -4.45 -5.56 17.11
N THR A 76 -5.42 -6.46 16.91
CA THR A 76 -5.50 -7.71 17.68
C THR A 76 -4.40 -8.69 17.26
N ARG A 77 -4.24 -9.78 18.02
CA ARG A 77 -3.34 -10.88 17.62
C ARG A 77 -3.67 -11.49 16.25
N GLN A 78 -4.91 -11.33 15.79
CA GLN A 78 -5.37 -11.75 14.47
C GLN A 78 -5.15 -10.67 13.38
N GLY A 79 -4.41 -9.60 13.68
CA GLY A 79 -4.16 -8.48 12.77
C GLY A 79 -5.39 -7.60 12.51
N GLN A 80 -6.44 -7.73 13.32
CA GLN A 80 -7.67 -6.94 13.15
C GLN A 80 -7.50 -5.53 13.69
N LEU A 81 -7.91 -4.52 12.93
CA LEU A 81 -7.84 -3.12 13.37
C LEU A 81 -8.72 -2.90 14.62
N ALA A 82 -8.11 -2.43 15.69
CA ALA A 82 -8.76 -2.12 16.96
C ALA A 82 -8.85 -0.60 17.19
N GLU A 83 -7.75 0.11 16.97
CA GLU A 83 -7.68 1.57 17.14
C GLU A 83 -6.85 2.22 16.05
N LEU A 84 -7.17 3.48 15.75
CA LEU A 84 -6.46 4.35 14.83
C LEU A 84 -6.26 5.70 15.50
N PHE A 85 -5.03 6.20 15.50
CA PHE A 85 -4.69 7.47 16.13
C PHE A 85 -3.40 8.06 15.55
N SER A 86 -3.12 9.29 15.93
CA SER A 86 -1.84 9.95 15.66
C SER A 86 -1.02 10.04 16.95
N LEU A 87 0.29 9.81 16.82
CA LEU A 87 1.28 9.87 17.89
C LEU A 87 2.16 11.09 17.65
N HIS A 88 2.39 11.88 18.68
CA HIS A 88 3.23 13.08 18.62
C HIS A 88 4.24 13.05 19.76
N ARG A 89 5.52 12.91 19.44
CA ARG A 89 6.59 12.94 20.43
C ARG A 89 6.88 14.39 20.82
N LEU A 90 6.66 14.73 22.07
CA LEU A 90 6.90 16.05 22.63
C LEU A 90 8.35 16.17 23.13
N ALA A 91 8.68 17.33 23.69
CA ALA A 91 9.94 17.48 24.42
C ALA A 91 9.96 16.54 25.64
N ASP A 92 11.11 15.93 25.90
CA ASP A 92 11.28 15.06 27.07
C ASP A 92 11.16 15.90 28.37
N GLU A 93 10.52 15.33 29.39
CA GLU A 93 10.43 15.90 30.75
C GLU A 93 11.56 15.30 31.63
N GLU A 94 11.70 15.80 32.87
CA GLU A 94 12.72 15.29 33.82
C GLU A 94 12.60 13.77 34.03
N ASP A 95 11.36 13.26 34.02
CA ASP A 95 11.03 11.85 34.21
C ASP A 95 11.09 11.01 32.92
N GLY A 96 11.44 11.59 31.77
CA GLY A 96 11.67 10.88 30.51
C GLY A 96 10.81 11.34 29.34
N PRO A 97 10.74 10.54 28.25
CA PRO A 97 9.99 10.88 27.05
C PRO A 97 8.50 11.11 27.29
N VAL A 98 7.92 12.01 26.49
CA VAL A 98 6.50 12.34 26.51
C VAL A 98 5.91 12.16 25.11
N VAL A 99 4.81 11.43 25.02
CA VAL A 99 4.09 11.17 23.76
C VAL A 99 2.62 11.50 23.94
N LEU A 100 2.08 12.30 23.03
CA LEU A 100 0.66 12.63 22.96
C LEU A 100 -0.01 11.77 21.89
N LEU A 101 -1.06 11.04 22.27
CA LEU A 101 -1.92 10.29 21.37
C LEU A 101 -3.18 11.11 21.10
N MET A 102 -3.50 11.34 19.83
CA MET A 102 -4.70 12.06 19.40
C MET A 102 -5.63 11.14 18.60
N LEU A 103 -6.89 11.06 19.04
CA LEU A 103 -7.95 10.19 18.53
C LEU A 103 -9.35 10.76 18.80
N GLU A 104 -10.40 10.07 18.36
CA GLU A 104 -11.78 10.47 18.70
C GLU A 104 -12.02 10.38 20.22
N ARG A 105 -12.58 11.42 20.84
CA ARG A 105 -12.70 11.55 22.31
C ARG A 105 -13.36 10.35 22.97
N GLU A 106 -14.41 9.82 22.36
CA GLU A 106 -15.13 8.64 22.90
C GLU A 106 -14.27 7.38 23.00
N ARG A 107 -13.14 7.32 22.29
CA ARG A 107 -12.21 6.17 22.28
C ARG A 107 -11.11 6.27 23.34
N VAL A 108 -10.84 7.46 23.87
CA VAL A 108 -9.70 7.72 24.78
C VAL A 108 -9.72 6.78 25.99
N GLN A 109 -10.85 6.70 26.68
CA GLN A 109 -11.00 5.89 27.87
C GLN A 109 -10.82 4.39 27.59
N SER A 110 -11.31 3.92 26.44
CA SER A 110 -11.13 2.52 26.02
C SER A 110 -9.65 2.23 25.73
N LEU A 111 -8.98 3.08 24.95
CA LEU A 111 -7.57 2.90 24.62
C LEU A 111 -6.69 2.98 25.87
N MET A 112 -6.97 3.92 26.78
CA MET A 112 -6.25 4.07 28.04
C MET A 112 -6.36 2.79 28.88
N ALA A 113 -7.57 2.26 29.06
CA ALA A 113 -7.78 1.01 29.78
C ALA A 113 -7.08 -0.20 29.12
N GLU A 114 -7.06 -0.25 27.78
CA GLU A 114 -6.38 -1.30 27.03
C GLU A 114 -4.85 -1.21 27.09
N LEU A 115 -4.29 -0.01 27.26
CA LEU A 115 -2.85 0.18 27.46
C LEU A 115 -2.48 -0.10 28.93
N ASP A 116 -3.27 0.37 29.88
CA ASP A 116 -3.07 0.11 31.31
C ASP A 116 -3.10 -1.39 31.63
N ALA A 117 -4.02 -2.14 31.01
CA ALA A 117 -4.13 -3.59 31.20
C ALA A 117 -2.90 -4.41 30.75
N VAL A 118 -2.01 -3.83 29.94
CA VAL A 118 -0.77 -4.47 29.46
C VAL A 118 0.49 -3.83 30.05
N LEU A 119 0.33 -2.87 30.96
CA LEU A 119 1.40 -2.17 31.66
C LEU A 119 1.76 -2.97 32.92
N PHE A 120 2.94 -3.61 32.92
CA PHE A 120 3.35 -4.51 34.01
C PHE A 120 4.49 -3.94 34.84
N ALA A 121 5.68 -3.82 34.25
CA ALA A 121 6.89 -3.33 34.92
C ALA A 121 7.40 -2.01 34.31
N ASP A 122 6.86 -1.62 33.16
CA ASP A 122 7.21 -0.39 32.46
C ASP A 122 6.76 0.82 33.28
N ARG A 123 7.67 1.77 33.49
CA ARG A 123 7.36 3.03 34.16
C ARG A 123 6.76 3.99 33.14
N VAL A 124 5.45 3.88 32.99
CA VAL A 124 4.64 4.72 32.10
C VAL A 124 3.43 5.22 32.89
N GLU A 125 3.17 6.52 32.79
CA GLU A 125 1.96 7.15 33.28
C GLU A 125 1.08 7.53 32.09
N LEU A 126 -0.21 7.20 32.17
CA LEU A 126 -1.22 7.54 31.19
C LEU A 126 -2.20 8.55 31.77
N LEU A 127 -2.42 9.66 31.06
CA LEU A 127 -3.30 10.76 31.50
C LEU A 127 -4.23 11.18 30.36
N ASP A 128 -5.53 11.20 30.62
CA ASP A 128 -6.50 11.79 29.69
C ASP A 128 -6.48 13.32 29.83
N LEU A 129 -5.99 14.00 28.79
CA LEU A 129 -5.92 15.46 28.69
C LEU A 129 -7.03 16.03 27.78
N SER A 130 -8.07 15.25 27.47
CA SER A 130 -9.16 15.68 26.58
C SER A 130 -9.90 16.90 27.11
N GLU A 131 -9.91 17.09 28.43
CA GLU A 131 -10.49 18.26 29.10
C GLU A 131 -9.46 19.38 29.35
N ASP A 132 -8.20 19.24 28.97
CA ASP A 132 -7.19 20.26 29.22
C ASP A 132 -6.96 21.19 28.03
N PHE A 133 -7.59 20.92 26.88
CA PHE A 133 -7.42 21.70 25.66
C PHE A 133 -8.72 22.17 25.01
N ASP A 134 -8.72 23.42 24.54
CA ASP A 134 -9.58 23.89 23.46
C ASP A 134 -8.85 23.71 22.12
N ALA A 135 -9.42 22.94 21.20
CA ALA A 135 -8.81 22.68 19.91
C ALA A 135 -9.40 23.57 18.79
N TRP A 136 -8.54 24.16 17.98
CA TRP A 136 -8.90 24.90 16.77
C TRP A 136 -8.25 24.26 15.55
N ALA A 137 -8.99 24.16 14.46
CA ALA A 137 -8.51 23.63 13.19
C ALA A 137 -8.35 24.74 12.17
N ILE A 138 -7.19 24.78 11.53
CA ILE A 138 -6.86 25.57 10.36
C ILE A 138 -6.60 24.57 9.24
N GLN A 139 -7.47 24.47 8.25
CA GLN A 139 -7.37 23.45 7.20
C GLN A 139 -7.47 24.09 5.82
N GLY A 140 -6.77 23.55 4.83
CA GLY A 140 -6.82 24.02 3.45
C GLY A 140 -5.46 24.48 2.91
N PRO A 141 -5.43 24.91 1.64
CA PRO A 141 -4.18 25.14 0.89
C PRO A 141 -3.30 26.25 1.48
N VAL A 142 -3.89 27.21 2.19
CA VAL A 142 -3.19 28.35 2.81
C VAL A 142 -2.96 28.16 4.31
N ALA A 143 -3.24 26.99 4.89
CA ALA A 143 -3.12 26.74 6.32
C ALA A 143 -1.68 26.97 6.85
N ASP A 144 -0.67 26.55 6.07
CA ASP A 144 0.74 26.78 6.41
C ASP A 144 1.06 28.30 6.45
N GLN A 145 0.56 29.07 5.48
CA GLN A 145 0.77 30.52 5.40
C GLN A 145 0.09 31.28 6.55
N VAL A 146 -1.09 30.84 6.98
CA VAL A 146 -1.79 31.42 8.14
C VAL A 146 -0.90 31.37 9.38
N LEU A 147 -0.25 30.24 9.64
CA LEU A 147 0.65 30.13 10.79
C LEU A 147 1.94 30.94 10.61
N ASP A 148 2.52 30.96 9.40
CA ASP A 148 3.71 31.76 9.10
C ASP A 148 3.46 33.26 9.39
N GLU A 149 2.33 33.80 8.96
CA GLU A 149 1.96 35.21 9.16
C GLU A 149 1.52 35.51 10.60
N TRP A 150 0.77 34.61 11.22
CA TRP A 150 0.23 34.84 12.56
C TRP A 150 1.29 34.76 13.67
N LEU A 151 2.28 33.88 13.52
CA LEU A 151 3.34 33.69 14.52
C LEU A 151 4.62 34.48 14.21
N GLU A 152 4.60 35.29 13.15
CA GLU A 152 5.76 36.06 12.68
C GLU A 152 7.02 35.19 12.60
N ALA A 153 6.91 34.00 12.01
CA ALA A 153 7.91 32.95 12.13
C ALA A 153 9.30 33.40 11.61
N GLU A 154 10.22 33.72 12.52
CA GLU A 154 11.59 34.15 12.19
C GLU A 154 12.47 33.00 11.65
N ALA A 155 12.06 31.75 11.84
CA ALA A 155 12.87 30.55 11.54
C ALA A 155 12.07 29.43 10.84
N GLY A 156 11.93 29.55 9.52
CA GLY A 156 11.47 28.48 8.63
C GLY A 156 9.94 28.39 8.49
N SER A 157 9.49 28.05 7.27
CA SER A 157 8.04 27.97 6.97
C SER A 157 7.42 26.70 7.56
N PHE A 158 6.22 26.84 8.13
CA PHE A 158 5.37 25.72 8.57
C PHE A 158 5.11 24.70 7.45
N ALA A 159 5.18 25.12 6.18
CA ALA A 159 5.07 24.23 5.03
C ALA A 159 6.13 23.11 5.00
N ALA A 160 7.30 23.33 5.62
CA ALA A 160 8.39 22.35 5.68
C ALA A 160 8.22 21.29 6.78
N ALA A 161 7.31 21.47 7.74
CA ALA A 161 7.11 20.51 8.82
C ALA A 161 6.61 19.16 8.28
N PRO A 162 7.11 18.00 8.72
CA PRO A 162 6.57 16.72 8.24
C PRO A 162 5.11 16.51 8.71
N PRO A 163 4.35 15.59 8.07
CA PRO A 163 3.04 15.18 8.59
C PRO A 163 3.13 14.74 10.05
N GLU A 164 2.10 15.05 10.84
CA GLU A 164 2.01 14.75 12.28
C GLU A 164 3.11 15.41 13.14
N ALA A 165 3.87 16.36 12.58
CA ALA A 165 4.80 17.18 13.37
C ALA A 165 4.07 17.94 14.48
N VAL A 166 4.76 18.16 15.59
CA VAL A 166 4.25 18.92 16.73
C VAL A 166 5.26 19.98 17.15
N THR A 167 4.78 21.19 17.40
CA THR A 167 5.59 22.30 17.89
C THR A 167 4.92 22.93 19.09
N MET A 168 5.74 23.38 20.04
CA MET A 168 5.32 24.08 21.25
C MET A 168 5.61 25.58 21.10
N SER A 169 4.67 26.44 21.47
CA SER A 169 4.84 27.90 21.32
C SER A 169 5.51 28.58 22.52
N SER A 170 5.74 27.88 23.64
CA SER A 170 6.35 28.43 24.86
C SER A 170 7.07 27.38 25.70
N SER A 171 7.97 27.81 26.59
CA SER A 171 8.65 26.95 27.57
C SER A 171 7.78 26.71 28.82
N GLY A 172 7.62 25.47 29.26
CA GLY A 172 6.85 25.08 30.47
C GLY A 172 6.61 23.56 30.54
N SER A 173 5.73 23.06 31.42
CA SER A 173 5.21 21.68 31.36
C SER A 173 3.78 21.66 30.83
N LEU A 174 3.33 20.52 30.28
CA LEU A 174 1.91 20.36 29.96
C LEU A 174 1.04 20.35 31.24
N PRO A 175 -0.23 20.80 31.17
CA PRO A 175 -0.95 21.22 29.98
C PRO A 175 -0.78 22.70 29.61
N SER A 176 -0.03 23.52 30.34
CA SER A 176 -0.03 25.00 30.24
C SER A 176 0.54 25.60 28.94
N GLN A 177 0.88 24.78 27.95
CA GLN A 177 1.45 25.21 26.69
C GLN A 177 0.43 25.13 25.54
N THR A 178 0.60 26.00 24.54
CA THR A 178 -0.10 25.84 23.26
C THR A 178 0.66 24.87 22.37
N LEU A 179 -0.06 23.88 21.82
CA LEU A 179 0.49 22.93 20.87
C LEU A 179 0.00 23.23 19.46
N LEU A 180 0.92 23.19 18.51
CA LEU A 180 0.63 23.24 17.08
C LEU A 180 0.92 21.86 16.50
N ILE A 181 -0.11 21.17 16.03
CA ILE A 181 0.02 19.82 15.46
C ILE A 181 -0.32 19.88 13.98
N ARG A 182 0.62 19.45 13.12
CA ARG A 182 0.36 19.32 11.69
C ARG A 182 -0.51 18.09 11.44
N HIS A 183 -1.82 18.29 11.42
CA HIS A 183 -2.79 17.22 11.23
C HIS A 183 -3.89 17.64 10.26
N SER A 184 -4.17 16.77 9.29
CA SER A 184 -5.17 17.00 8.27
C SER A 184 -6.47 16.29 8.60
N LEU A 185 -7.55 17.07 8.72
CA LEU A 185 -8.92 16.60 8.85
C LEU A 185 -9.67 16.55 7.50
N THR A 186 -9.13 17.23 6.49
CA THR A 186 -9.79 17.40 5.18
C THR A 186 -9.05 16.71 4.03
N GLY A 187 -7.83 16.23 4.27
CA GLY A 187 -6.87 15.75 3.27
C GLY A 187 -5.92 16.84 2.75
N ASP A 188 -6.26 18.12 2.95
CA ASP A 188 -5.40 19.26 2.56
C ASP A 188 -4.33 19.51 3.64
N ALA A 189 -3.43 20.49 3.41
CA ALA A 189 -2.58 20.98 4.48
C ALA A 189 -3.44 21.46 5.66
N GLY A 190 -3.01 21.14 6.89
CA GLY A 190 -3.83 21.39 8.05
C GLY A 190 -3.02 21.41 9.34
N TRP A 191 -3.46 22.26 10.25
CA TRP A 191 -2.93 22.42 11.58
C TRP A 191 -4.04 22.42 12.62
N LEU A 192 -3.73 21.85 13.77
CA LEU A 192 -4.51 21.96 14.98
C LEU A 192 -3.76 22.84 15.96
N VAL A 193 -4.46 23.81 16.52
CA VAL A 193 -3.98 24.68 17.59
C VAL A 193 -4.69 24.26 18.86
N LEU A 194 -3.95 23.64 19.79
CA LEU A 194 -4.47 23.20 21.08
C LEU A 194 -4.11 24.25 22.13
N LEU A 195 -5.12 24.93 22.65
CA LEU A 195 -5.00 25.95 23.70
C LEU A 195 -5.27 25.34 25.06
N SER A 196 -4.34 25.49 25.99
CA SER A 196 -4.51 25.02 27.37
C SER A 196 -5.71 25.63 28.07
N ARG A 197 -6.41 24.84 28.88
CA ARG A 197 -7.43 25.28 29.84
C ARG A 197 -6.86 25.30 31.27
N PRO A 198 -7.14 26.34 32.09
CA PRO A 198 -7.87 27.55 31.73
C PRO A 198 -7.05 28.43 30.79
N THR A 199 -7.70 28.98 29.78
CA THR A 199 -7.07 29.90 28.82
C THR A 199 -6.57 31.14 29.56
N ALA A 200 -5.29 31.50 29.37
CA ALA A 200 -4.70 32.69 29.96
C ALA A 200 -5.43 33.97 29.48
N ASP A 201 -5.35 35.06 30.25
CA ASP A 201 -6.08 36.31 29.97
C ASP A 201 -5.84 36.88 28.56
N HIS A 202 -4.65 36.64 27.98
CA HIS A 202 -4.27 37.10 26.63
C HIS A 202 -4.77 36.21 25.47
N THR A 203 -5.46 35.10 25.75
CA THR A 203 -5.90 34.15 24.72
C THR A 203 -6.91 34.75 23.75
N SER A 204 -7.72 35.72 24.21
CA SER A 204 -8.71 36.40 23.38
C SER A 204 -8.06 37.23 22.27
N ASP A 205 -7.00 37.98 22.59
CA ASP A 205 -6.26 38.79 21.62
C ASP A 205 -5.53 37.88 20.60
N TRP A 206 -4.99 36.76 21.08
CA TRP A 206 -4.29 35.78 20.26
C TRP A 206 -5.23 35.11 19.23
N LEU A 207 -6.42 34.71 19.68
CA LEU A 207 -7.47 34.14 18.82
C LEU A 207 -8.01 35.16 17.81
N GLU A 208 -8.16 36.43 18.19
CA GLU A 208 -8.57 37.46 17.24
C GLU A 208 -7.48 37.72 16.19
N GLY A 209 -6.20 37.67 16.58
CA GLY A 209 -5.08 37.67 15.65
C GLY A 209 -5.17 36.52 14.63
N LEU A 210 -5.40 35.30 15.10
CA LEU A 210 -5.56 34.13 14.23
C LEU A 210 -6.72 34.30 13.25
N ARG A 211 -7.87 34.76 13.76
CA ARG A 211 -9.06 35.03 12.94
C ARG A 211 -8.81 36.13 11.91
N SER A 212 -8.10 37.19 12.29
CA SER A 212 -7.76 38.30 11.41
C SER A 212 -6.90 37.83 10.24
N VAL A 213 -5.81 37.11 10.51
CA VAL A 213 -4.91 36.54 9.48
C VAL A 213 -5.66 35.54 8.60
N SER A 214 -6.40 34.61 9.22
CA SER A 214 -7.20 33.61 8.50
C SER A 214 -8.18 34.26 7.52
N ARG A 215 -8.90 35.30 7.96
CA ARG A 215 -9.84 36.06 7.11
C ARG A 215 -9.10 36.83 6.01
N GLY A 216 -7.95 37.41 6.32
CA GLY A 216 -7.10 38.12 5.35
C GLY A 216 -6.60 37.21 4.22
N LEU A 217 -6.33 35.95 4.53
CA LEU A 217 -5.92 34.91 3.57
C LEU A 217 -7.09 34.14 2.96
N GLY A 218 -8.33 34.51 3.29
CA GLY A 218 -9.55 34.01 2.65
C GLY A 218 -10.15 32.76 3.27
N LEU A 219 -9.64 32.23 4.38
CA LEU A 219 -10.26 31.10 5.08
C LEU A 219 -11.67 31.47 5.55
N ILE A 220 -12.57 30.50 5.48
CA ILE A 220 -13.93 30.66 6.01
C ILE A 220 -14.05 30.09 7.42
N GLU A 221 -14.62 30.87 8.34
CA GLU A 221 -14.91 30.38 9.68
C GLU A 221 -16.17 29.49 9.63
N VAL A 222 -16.05 28.24 10.11
CA VAL A 222 -17.15 27.28 10.12
C VAL A 222 -17.38 26.78 11.54
N THR A 223 -18.62 26.83 11.99
CA THR A 223 -19.02 26.40 13.34
C THR A 223 -20.11 25.34 13.27
N GLU A 224 -20.36 24.68 14.40
CA GLU A 224 -21.52 23.79 14.52
C GLU A 224 -22.86 24.54 14.33
N PRO A 225 -23.91 23.86 13.81
CA PRO A 225 -23.97 22.44 13.44
C PRO A 225 -23.42 22.11 12.02
N PHE A 226 -22.79 23.08 11.35
CA PHE A 226 -22.35 22.94 9.96
C PHE A 226 -20.93 22.36 9.82
N LEU A 227 -20.10 22.51 10.85
CA LEU A 227 -18.72 22.03 10.85
C LEU A 227 -18.65 20.50 10.72
N SER A 228 -19.28 19.76 11.63
CA SER A 228 -19.24 18.30 11.63
C SER A 228 -19.61 17.66 10.29
N PRO A 229 -20.75 18.00 9.65
CA PRO A 229 -21.09 17.43 8.34
C PRO A 229 -20.15 17.88 7.23
N THR A 230 -19.57 19.09 7.34
CA THR A 230 -18.62 19.59 6.32
C THR A 230 -17.31 18.81 6.40
N LEU A 231 -16.76 18.62 7.60
CA LEU A 231 -15.58 17.77 7.81
C LEU A 231 -15.84 16.34 7.35
N GLU A 232 -17.04 15.80 7.60
CA GLU A 232 -17.43 14.47 7.14
C GLU A 232 -17.46 14.36 5.62
N THR A 233 -17.91 15.38 4.88
CA THR A 233 -17.80 15.36 3.40
C THR A 233 -16.35 15.43 2.95
N LEU A 234 -15.57 16.37 3.49
CA LEU A 234 -14.18 16.59 3.07
C LEU A 234 -13.30 15.37 3.34
N ARG A 235 -13.44 14.74 4.51
CA ARG A 235 -12.66 13.54 4.85
C ARG A 235 -13.03 12.34 3.96
N ILE A 236 -14.30 12.20 3.54
CA ILE A 236 -14.77 11.12 2.66
C ILE A 236 -14.21 11.34 1.26
N GLU A 237 -14.30 12.56 0.74
CA GLU A 237 -13.62 12.92 -0.50
C GLU A 237 -12.14 12.56 -0.43
N ALA A 238 -11.50 12.79 0.72
CA ALA A 238 -10.09 12.58 0.95
C ALA A 238 -9.61 11.15 1.20
N GLY A 239 -10.49 10.15 1.16
CA GLY A 239 -10.04 8.79 1.44
C GLY A 239 -9.67 8.56 2.92
N LEU A 240 -9.99 9.50 3.83
CA LEU A 240 -9.66 9.38 5.25
C LEU A 240 -10.65 8.44 5.95
N VAL A 241 -10.10 7.36 6.50
CA VAL A 241 -10.83 6.28 7.18
C VAL A 241 -10.97 6.60 8.67
N ARG A 242 -12.17 6.36 9.23
CA ARG A 242 -12.46 6.50 10.66
C ARG A 242 -12.85 5.18 11.31
N ILE A 243 -12.47 5.01 12.58
CA ILE A 243 -13.03 3.94 13.41
C ILE A 243 -14.53 4.19 13.60
N GLY A 244 -15.34 3.14 13.56
CA GLY A 244 -16.79 3.26 13.63
C GLY A 244 -17.37 3.20 12.22
N PRO A 245 -17.75 4.32 11.57
CA PRO A 245 -18.42 4.30 10.26
C PRO A 245 -17.68 3.46 9.20
N ASP A 246 -16.36 3.59 9.07
CA ASP A 246 -15.60 2.89 8.02
C ASP A 246 -15.08 1.51 8.43
N THR A 247 -15.21 1.16 9.70
CA THR A 247 -14.80 -0.15 10.22
C THR A 247 -15.98 -0.98 10.72
N SER A 248 -17.20 -0.49 10.52
CA SER A 248 -18.45 -1.17 10.88
C SER A 248 -18.67 -2.48 10.12
N GLY A 249 -19.43 -3.36 10.75
CA GLY A 249 -19.80 -4.67 10.21
C GLY A 249 -18.80 -5.76 10.57
N ARG A 250 -18.23 -6.41 9.56
CA ARG A 250 -17.28 -7.52 9.78
C ARG A 250 -15.97 -6.98 10.34
N LYS A 251 -15.38 -7.67 11.33
CA LYS A 251 -14.01 -7.38 11.81
C LYS A 251 -13.00 -7.50 10.67
N ARG A 252 -12.22 -6.46 10.44
CA ARG A 252 -11.31 -6.32 9.29
C ARG A 252 -9.87 -6.40 9.76
N ILE A 253 -9.04 -7.07 8.98
CA ILE A 253 -7.58 -6.97 9.16
C ILE A 253 -7.09 -5.63 8.62
N LEU A 254 -6.04 -5.08 9.22
CA LEU A 254 -5.54 -3.74 8.88
C LEU A 254 -5.29 -3.53 7.37
N PRO A 255 -4.70 -4.47 6.61
CA PRO A 255 -4.50 -4.27 5.18
C PRO A 255 -5.79 -4.15 4.36
N GLU A 256 -6.92 -4.71 4.82
CA GLU A 256 -8.21 -4.57 4.10
C GLU A 256 -8.69 -3.10 4.08
N THR A 257 -8.29 -2.27 5.06
CA THR A 257 -8.76 -0.89 5.23
C THR A 257 -7.98 0.14 4.42
N GLY A 258 -6.88 -0.26 3.78
CA GLY A 258 -5.98 0.67 3.07
C GLY A 258 -5.12 1.56 3.99
N LEU A 259 -5.19 1.39 5.31
CA LEU A 259 -4.42 2.18 6.28
C LEU A 259 -2.96 1.71 6.43
N GLU A 260 -2.63 0.53 5.91
CA GLU A 260 -1.34 -0.13 6.08
C GLU A 260 -0.15 0.78 5.77
N GLN A 261 -0.17 1.45 4.62
CA GLN A 261 0.92 2.33 4.17
C GLN A 261 1.16 3.53 5.08
N GLN A 262 0.15 3.94 5.86
CA GLN A 262 0.21 5.14 6.69
C GLN A 262 0.45 4.83 8.17
N THR A 263 0.24 3.57 8.57
CA THR A 263 0.16 3.19 9.99
C THR A 263 1.06 2.04 10.37
N VAL A 264 1.70 1.35 9.41
CA VAL A 264 2.56 0.20 9.67
C VAL A 264 4.00 0.54 9.31
N SER A 265 4.91 0.34 10.26
CA SER A 265 6.32 0.22 9.94
C SER A 265 6.68 -1.26 9.77
N TYR A 266 7.29 -1.58 8.64
CA TYR A 266 7.78 -2.93 8.34
C TYR A 266 9.24 -3.15 8.70
N THR A 267 9.94 -2.08 9.06
CA THR A 267 11.35 -2.10 9.44
C THR A 267 11.54 -2.10 10.96
N LYS A 268 10.46 -1.86 11.72
CA LYS A 268 10.50 -1.86 13.19
C LYS A 268 10.47 -3.27 13.80
N GLY A 269 10.67 -3.32 15.12
CA GLY A 269 10.64 -4.56 15.90
C GLY A 269 9.25 -5.19 16.05
N CYS A 270 9.20 -6.27 16.85
CA CYS A 270 8.00 -7.08 17.05
C CYS A 270 6.84 -6.27 17.67
N TYR A 271 5.63 -6.41 17.11
CA TYR A 271 4.39 -5.89 17.70
C TYR A 271 3.23 -6.89 17.59
N VAL A 272 2.18 -6.67 18.39
CA VAL A 272 1.00 -7.55 18.43
C VAL A 272 0.34 -7.64 17.04
N GLY A 273 0.10 -8.85 16.54
CA GLY A 273 -0.60 -9.07 15.26
C GLY A 273 0.27 -8.91 14.00
N GLN A 274 1.56 -8.60 14.15
CA GLN A 274 2.49 -8.42 13.04
C GLN A 274 2.58 -9.65 12.13
N GLU A 275 2.60 -10.86 12.67
CA GLU A 275 2.71 -12.09 11.87
C GLU A 275 1.59 -12.21 10.83
N VAL A 276 0.36 -11.82 11.21
CA VAL A 276 -0.79 -11.88 10.30
C VAL A 276 -0.66 -10.82 9.21
N ILE A 277 -0.29 -9.59 9.59
CA ILE A 277 -0.12 -8.47 8.65
C ILE A 277 1.03 -8.76 7.68
N ALA A 278 2.18 -9.19 8.18
CA ALA A 278 3.34 -9.55 7.38
C ALA A 278 3.07 -10.76 6.46
N ARG A 279 2.30 -11.76 6.92
CA ARG A 279 1.90 -12.89 6.07
C ARG A 279 0.94 -12.48 4.96
N VAL A 280 0.00 -11.57 5.26
CA VAL A 280 -0.93 -11.03 4.26
C VAL A 280 -0.18 -10.26 3.18
N ARG A 281 0.81 -9.46 3.59
CA ARG A 281 1.76 -8.81 2.69
C ARG A 281 2.48 -9.86 1.82
N THR A 282 3.27 -10.75 2.43
CA THR A 282 4.14 -11.70 1.72
C THR A 282 3.43 -12.73 0.81
N TYR A 283 2.28 -13.28 1.25
CA TYR A 283 1.66 -14.44 0.60
C TYR A 283 0.13 -14.30 0.42
N GLY A 284 -0.48 -13.26 0.99
CA GLY A 284 -1.94 -13.18 1.11
C GLY A 284 -2.62 -12.49 -0.06
N LYS A 285 -3.64 -13.14 -0.64
CA LYS A 285 -4.67 -12.42 -1.41
C LYS A 285 -5.73 -11.93 -0.44
N LEU A 286 -5.87 -10.61 -0.31
CA LEU A 286 -6.92 -10.01 0.51
C LEU A 286 -8.30 -10.39 -0.02
N PRO A 287 -9.19 -10.97 0.81
CA PRO A 287 -10.52 -11.36 0.36
C PRO A 287 -11.39 -10.14 0.03
N PHE A 288 -11.22 -9.03 0.77
CA PHE A 288 -11.88 -7.75 0.56
C PHE A 288 -10.86 -6.62 0.59
N ALA A 289 -11.16 -5.49 -0.04
CA ALA A 289 -10.37 -4.26 0.13
C ALA A 289 -11.30 -3.04 0.07
N LEU A 290 -10.93 -1.98 0.80
CA LEU A 290 -11.60 -0.70 0.73
C LEU A 290 -11.40 -0.06 -0.66
N ARG A 291 -12.51 0.39 -1.25
CA ARG A 291 -12.62 1.07 -2.53
C ARG A 291 -13.59 2.24 -2.45
N GLY A 292 -13.45 3.17 -3.38
CA GLY A 292 -14.48 4.16 -3.67
C GLY A 292 -15.48 3.62 -4.69
N LEU A 293 -16.73 4.04 -4.57
CA LEU A 293 -17.77 3.88 -5.56
C LEU A 293 -18.30 5.28 -5.91
N VAL A 294 -18.35 5.61 -7.20
CA VAL A 294 -18.92 6.85 -7.72
C VAL A 294 -20.25 6.52 -8.37
N LEU A 295 -21.34 7.05 -7.80
CA LEU A 295 -22.72 6.81 -8.23
C LEU A 295 -23.31 8.10 -8.81
N GLY A 296 -23.83 7.98 -10.03
CA GLY A 296 -24.38 9.10 -10.79
C GLY A 296 -23.28 10.05 -11.27
N ARG A 297 -23.37 10.51 -12.52
CA ARG A 297 -22.59 11.64 -13.04
C ARG A 297 -23.56 12.68 -13.57
N PRO A 298 -23.53 13.94 -13.13
CA PRO A 298 -24.37 14.99 -13.64
C PRO A 298 -24.06 15.21 -15.11
N VAL A 299 -25.13 15.35 -15.87
CA VAL A 299 -25.14 16.20 -17.05
C VAL A 299 -25.39 17.60 -16.49
N ASP A 300 -24.42 18.50 -16.57
CA ASP A 300 -24.41 19.90 -16.10
C ASP A 300 -25.66 20.38 -15.31
N GLY A 301 -25.58 20.47 -13.97
CA GLY A 301 -26.69 20.96 -13.14
C GLY A 301 -26.42 20.93 -11.63
N PRO A 302 -27.24 21.63 -10.82
CA PRO A 302 -27.13 21.64 -9.35
C PRO A 302 -27.60 20.31 -8.73
N PHE A 303 -27.16 20.03 -7.50
CA PHE A 303 -27.68 18.91 -6.71
C PHE A 303 -29.15 19.14 -6.34
N ASP A 304 -30.05 18.43 -7.02
CA ASP A 304 -31.49 18.46 -6.79
C ASP A 304 -31.99 17.33 -5.86
N SER A 305 -33.31 17.13 -5.80
CA SER A 305 -33.95 16.11 -4.94
C SER A 305 -33.55 14.68 -5.28
N GLU A 306 -33.25 14.36 -6.55
CA GLU A 306 -32.92 12.99 -6.97
C GLU A 306 -31.61 12.52 -6.35
N TRP A 307 -30.62 13.40 -6.24
CA TRP A 307 -29.33 13.12 -5.60
C TRP A 307 -29.48 12.83 -4.10
N VAL A 308 -30.38 13.54 -3.45
CA VAL A 308 -30.65 13.36 -2.03
C VAL A 308 -31.36 12.03 -1.78
N GLU A 309 -32.31 11.66 -2.64
CA GLU A 309 -32.97 10.38 -2.62
C GLU A 309 -32.00 9.23 -2.91
N LEU A 310 -31.11 9.39 -3.89
CA LEU A 310 -30.04 8.42 -4.17
C LEU A 310 -29.14 8.23 -2.94
N LEU A 311 -28.63 9.31 -2.34
CA LEU A 311 -27.80 9.25 -1.15
C LEU A 311 -28.54 8.59 0.04
N ALA A 312 -29.84 8.82 0.16
CA ALA A 312 -30.69 8.21 1.19
C ALA A 312 -30.97 6.73 0.94
N SER A 313 -31.04 6.30 -0.33
CA SER A 313 -31.28 4.90 -0.72
C SER A 313 -30.09 3.96 -0.45
N ILE A 314 -28.90 4.52 -0.20
CA ILE A 314 -27.72 3.73 0.14
C ILE A 314 -27.83 3.24 1.59
N PRO A 315 -27.70 1.92 1.84
CA PRO A 315 -27.75 1.35 3.18
C PRO A 315 -26.69 1.88 4.14
N ASP A 316 -26.97 1.85 5.45
CA ASP A 316 -26.05 2.27 6.50
C ASP A 316 -24.72 1.47 6.54
N PRO A 317 -23.64 2.03 7.11
CA PRO A 317 -22.36 1.35 7.19
C PRO A 317 -22.44 -0.06 7.80
N GLY A 318 -21.64 -0.98 7.25
CA GLY A 318 -21.63 -2.40 7.60
C GLY A 318 -22.72 -3.25 6.91
N ARG A 319 -23.69 -2.62 6.23
CA ARG A 319 -24.70 -3.35 5.43
C ARG A 319 -24.10 -3.90 4.12
N PRO A 320 -24.65 -5.00 3.58
CA PRO A 320 -24.14 -5.59 2.35
C PRO A 320 -24.23 -4.65 1.14
N VAL A 321 -23.21 -4.68 0.28
CA VAL A 321 -23.30 -4.17 -1.10
C VAL A 321 -23.85 -5.31 -1.96
N CYS A 322 -25.01 -5.10 -2.57
CA CYS A 322 -25.64 -6.08 -3.45
C CYS A 322 -25.63 -5.59 -4.90
N ILE A 323 -25.37 -6.50 -5.84
CA ILE A 323 -25.54 -6.24 -7.27
C ILE A 323 -26.96 -6.59 -7.73
N GLU A 324 -27.30 -6.27 -8.97
CA GLU A 324 -28.64 -6.42 -9.57
C GLU A 324 -29.29 -7.80 -9.35
N ASP A 325 -28.51 -8.88 -9.47
CA ASP A 325 -28.97 -10.26 -9.27
C ASP A 325 -29.27 -10.62 -7.79
N GLY A 326 -28.96 -9.72 -6.86
CA GLY A 326 -29.14 -9.87 -5.42
C GLY A 326 -27.93 -10.44 -4.67
N SER A 327 -26.83 -10.78 -5.35
CA SER A 327 -25.61 -11.29 -4.75
C SER A 327 -24.91 -10.21 -3.92
N ALA A 328 -24.49 -10.57 -2.71
CA ALA A 328 -23.71 -9.69 -1.85
C ALA A 328 -22.21 -9.78 -2.19
N ILE A 329 -21.61 -8.65 -2.57
CA ILE A 329 -20.22 -8.55 -3.05
C ILE A 329 -19.32 -7.75 -2.09
N GLY A 330 -19.86 -7.27 -0.98
CA GLY A 330 -19.14 -6.36 -0.10
C GLY A 330 -19.96 -5.80 1.05
N GLN A 331 -19.41 -4.76 1.71
CA GLN A 331 -20.12 -3.97 2.72
C GLN A 331 -19.93 -2.47 2.49
N PHE A 332 -21.02 -1.71 2.59
CA PHE A 332 -20.98 -0.26 2.58
C PHE A 332 -20.27 0.26 3.83
N ALA A 333 -19.60 1.40 3.67
CA ALA A 333 -19.01 2.18 4.74
C ALA A 333 -19.60 3.61 4.65
N SER A 334 -18.77 4.64 4.67
CA SER A 334 -19.24 6.03 4.61
C SER A 334 -19.70 6.46 3.23
N ARG A 335 -20.56 7.48 3.19
CA ARG A 335 -21.12 8.06 1.96
C ARG A 335 -21.32 9.54 2.09
N THR A 336 -21.17 10.28 1.00
CA THR A 336 -21.52 11.70 0.94
C THR A 336 -21.90 12.12 -0.48
N LEU A 337 -22.47 13.32 -0.59
CA LEU A 337 -22.59 14.04 -1.84
C LEU A 337 -21.30 14.85 -2.02
N SER A 338 -20.49 14.51 -3.03
CA SER A 338 -19.20 15.15 -3.29
C SER A 338 -19.35 16.25 -4.33
N PRO A 339 -19.08 17.52 -3.99
CA PRO A 339 -18.98 18.59 -4.96
C PRO A 339 -17.82 18.43 -5.94
N VAL A 340 -16.70 17.83 -5.52
CA VAL A 340 -15.51 17.70 -6.38
C VAL A 340 -15.71 16.60 -7.42
N ALA A 341 -16.18 15.43 -7.01
CA ALA A 341 -16.55 14.36 -7.94
C ALA A 341 -17.86 14.66 -8.68
N ASN A 342 -18.56 15.71 -8.24
CA ASN A 342 -19.90 16.08 -8.69
C ASN A 342 -20.85 14.87 -8.64
N ALA A 343 -20.80 14.04 -7.60
CA ALA A 343 -21.47 12.74 -7.58
C ALA A 343 -21.79 12.28 -6.16
N VAL A 344 -22.59 11.22 -6.02
CA VAL A 344 -22.64 10.48 -4.74
C VAL A 344 -21.42 9.58 -4.68
N VAL A 345 -20.60 9.76 -3.65
CA VAL A 345 -19.40 8.96 -3.44
C VAL A 345 -19.54 8.11 -2.18
N VAL A 346 -19.06 6.88 -2.25
CA VAL A 346 -19.27 5.87 -1.21
C VAL A 346 -18.01 5.05 -1.00
N TYR A 347 -17.62 4.86 0.25
CA TYR A 347 -16.66 3.84 0.63
C TYR A 347 -17.35 2.48 0.67
N ALA A 348 -16.71 1.48 0.08
CA ALA A 348 -17.17 0.10 0.16
C ALA A 348 -15.99 -0.86 0.26
N TYR A 349 -16.15 -1.90 1.07
CA TYR A 349 -15.25 -3.05 1.05
C TYR A 349 -15.77 -4.06 0.05
N LEU A 350 -15.06 -4.24 -1.04
CA LEU A 350 -15.47 -5.10 -2.16
C LEU A 350 -14.61 -6.35 -2.21
N ASP A 351 -15.21 -7.47 -2.58
CA ASP A 351 -14.48 -8.71 -2.77
C ASP A 351 -13.48 -8.63 -3.95
N LYS A 352 -12.55 -9.58 -3.99
CA LYS A 352 -11.48 -9.65 -5.00
C LYS A 352 -11.94 -9.62 -6.47
N LYS A 353 -13.19 -10.01 -6.79
CA LYS A 353 -13.71 -10.04 -8.17
C LYS A 353 -14.34 -8.73 -8.60
N HIS A 354 -14.76 -7.89 -7.64
CA HIS A 354 -15.57 -6.69 -7.91
C HIS A 354 -14.87 -5.39 -7.50
N ARG A 355 -13.58 -5.45 -7.16
CA ARG A 355 -12.82 -4.31 -6.61
C ARG A 355 -11.85 -3.65 -7.61
N THR A 356 -11.96 -3.99 -8.89
CA THR A 356 -11.08 -3.49 -9.95
C THR A 356 -11.44 -2.04 -10.28
N PRO A 357 -10.51 -1.07 -10.14
CA PRO A 357 -10.75 0.31 -10.52
C PRO A 357 -11.16 0.45 -12.01
N GLY A 358 -12.05 1.40 -12.30
CA GLY A 358 -12.64 1.63 -13.62
C GLY A 358 -13.74 0.63 -14.02
N SER A 359 -13.93 -0.45 -13.26
CA SER A 359 -15.04 -1.37 -13.50
C SER A 359 -16.38 -0.76 -13.08
N LYS A 360 -17.44 -1.15 -13.79
CA LYS A 360 -18.82 -0.72 -13.51
C LYS A 360 -19.58 -1.83 -12.81
N LEU A 361 -20.30 -1.48 -11.76
CA LEU A 361 -21.16 -2.37 -10.99
C LEU A 361 -22.61 -1.86 -11.06
N LEU A 362 -23.55 -2.77 -11.31
CA LEU A 362 -24.98 -2.47 -11.21
C LEU A 362 -25.45 -2.78 -9.79
N LEU A 363 -25.52 -1.75 -8.95
CA LEU A 363 -25.87 -1.89 -7.54
C LEU A 363 -27.38 -1.92 -7.36
N LYS A 364 -27.86 -2.87 -6.57
CA LYS A 364 -29.26 -2.96 -6.15
C LYS A 364 -29.47 -2.15 -4.87
N LEU A 365 -30.07 -0.98 -5.01
CA LEU A 365 -30.43 -0.10 -3.89
C LEU A 365 -31.95 -0.16 -3.64
N GLU A 366 -32.43 0.48 -2.58
CA GLU A 366 -33.85 0.48 -2.25
C GLU A 366 -34.68 1.10 -3.40
N GLY A 367 -35.45 0.25 -4.09
CA GLY A 367 -36.37 0.66 -5.16
C GLY A 367 -35.72 0.94 -6.52
N GLN A 368 -34.40 0.80 -6.67
CA GLN A 368 -33.70 1.12 -7.92
C GLN A 368 -32.41 0.32 -8.13
N VAL A 369 -31.99 0.21 -9.40
CA VAL A 369 -30.67 -0.29 -9.79
C VAL A 369 -29.85 0.89 -10.27
N VAL A 370 -28.66 1.08 -9.70
CA VAL A 370 -27.80 2.24 -9.99
C VAL A 370 -26.43 1.76 -10.44
N GLU A 371 -25.96 2.29 -11.56
CA GLU A 371 -24.59 2.06 -12.02
C GLU A 371 -23.60 2.82 -11.11
N ALA A 372 -22.59 2.11 -10.62
CA ALA A 372 -21.51 2.65 -9.83
C ALA A 372 -20.17 2.32 -10.49
N GLU A 373 -19.29 3.29 -10.59
CA GLU A 373 -17.89 3.07 -11.00
C GLU A 373 -17.03 2.81 -9.77
N VAL A 374 -16.23 1.74 -9.83
CA VAL A 374 -15.25 1.42 -8.79
C VAL A 374 -14.01 2.28 -9.01
N VAL A 375 -13.57 2.99 -7.98
CA VAL A 375 -12.36 3.83 -8.01
C VAL A 375 -11.46 3.52 -6.81
N LEU A 376 -10.21 3.96 -6.91
CA LEU A 376 -9.32 4.04 -5.74
C LEU A 376 -9.64 5.31 -4.96
N LEU A 377 -9.31 5.30 -3.67
CA LEU A 377 -9.37 6.50 -2.85
C LEU A 377 -8.04 7.25 -2.98
N PRO A 378 -8.04 8.61 -2.91
CA PRO A 378 -9.18 9.52 -2.64
C PRO A 378 -10.08 9.78 -3.87
N PHE A 379 -11.21 10.47 -3.67
CA PHE A 379 -12.10 10.97 -4.74
C PHE A 379 -11.76 12.37 -5.23
N TYR A 380 -10.80 13.04 -4.58
CA TYR A 380 -10.39 14.40 -4.87
C TYR A 380 -8.87 14.48 -4.95
N ASP A 381 -8.37 15.32 -5.87
CA ASP A 381 -6.97 15.67 -5.95
C ASP A 381 -6.73 16.97 -5.19
N VAL A 382 -5.76 16.98 -4.28
CA VAL A 382 -5.37 18.21 -3.56
C VAL A 382 -4.79 19.20 -4.57
N PRO A 383 -5.23 20.47 -4.61
CA PRO A 383 -4.59 21.48 -5.46
C PRO A 383 -3.10 21.61 -5.10
N GLY A 384 -2.20 21.37 -6.08
CA GLY A 384 -0.75 21.30 -5.87
C GLY A 384 -0.21 19.90 -5.54
N ALA A 385 -1.08 18.88 -5.37
CA ALA A 385 -0.67 17.48 -5.18
C ALA A 385 0.14 16.98 -6.36
N THR A 386 -0.33 17.19 -7.59
CA THR A 386 0.35 16.67 -8.78
C THR A 386 1.77 17.22 -8.89
N GLU A 387 1.96 18.53 -8.69
CA GLU A 387 3.29 19.15 -8.68
C GLU A 387 4.13 18.66 -7.51
N ARG A 388 3.54 18.48 -6.32
CA ARG A 388 4.23 17.98 -5.13
C ARG A 388 4.64 16.51 -5.26
N VAL A 389 3.78 15.66 -5.80
CA VAL A 389 4.03 14.25 -6.13
C VAL A 389 5.17 14.15 -7.12
N THR A 390 5.11 14.94 -8.20
CA THR A 390 6.18 15.01 -9.21
C THR A 390 7.50 15.45 -8.57
N PHE A 391 7.49 16.49 -7.73
CA PHE A 391 8.67 16.96 -7.02
C PHE A 391 9.26 15.91 -6.06
N LEU A 392 8.41 15.23 -5.30
CA LEU A 392 8.82 14.19 -4.36
C LEU A 392 9.40 12.97 -5.08
N TYR A 393 8.76 12.56 -6.18
CA TYR A 393 9.25 11.51 -7.07
C TYR A 393 10.64 11.86 -7.60
N ASP A 394 10.82 13.03 -8.20
CA ASP A 394 12.11 13.50 -8.71
C ASP A 394 13.19 13.53 -7.63
N LYS A 395 12.82 14.02 -6.44
CA LYS A 395 13.72 14.07 -5.28
C LYS A 395 14.12 12.67 -4.83
N ALA A 396 13.17 11.73 -4.80
CA ALA A 396 13.43 10.36 -4.41
C ALA A 396 14.30 9.62 -5.42
N VAL A 397 14.05 9.78 -6.71
CA VAL A 397 14.89 9.22 -7.79
C VAL A 397 16.32 9.73 -7.67
N ARG A 398 16.52 11.04 -7.40
CA ARG A 398 17.84 11.61 -7.14
C ARG A 398 18.49 11.03 -5.88
N ALA A 399 17.73 10.87 -4.79
CA ALA A 399 18.24 10.27 -3.55
C ALA A 399 18.70 8.82 -3.78
N PHE A 400 17.95 8.04 -4.56
CA PHE A 400 18.32 6.68 -4.93
C PHE A 400 19.60 6.63 -5.77
N ALA A 401 19.75 7.52 -6.74
CA ALA A 401 20.98 7.63 -7.53
C ALA A 401 22.22 7.96 -6.68
N GLN A 402 22.04 8.60 -5.52
CA GLN A 402 23.08 8.89 -4.54
C GLN A 402 23.31 7.76 -3.52
N GLY A 403 22.67 6.60 -3.70
CA GLY A 403 22.74 5.47 -2.77
C GLY A 403 21.97 5.68 -1.46
N GLN A 404 21.11 6.71 -1.36
CA GLN A 404 20.32 7.02 -0.16
C GLN A 404 18.95 6.34 -0.23
N GLU A 405 18.93 5.01 -0.28
CA GLU A 405 17.73 4.20 -0.52
C GLU A 405 16.59 4.50 0.49
N ALA A 406 16.88 4.55 1.79
CA ALA A 406 15.85 4.81 2.81
C ALA A 406 15.14 6.16 2.61
N LYS A 407 15.87 7.20 2.16
CA LYS A 407 15.28 8.50 1.87
C LYS A 407 14.48 8.50 0.57
N ALA A 408 14.91 7.71 -0.42
CA ALA A 408 14.18 7.54 -1.67
C ALA A 408 12.84 6.86 -1.41
N LEU A 409 12.85 5.75 -0.67
CA LEU A 409 11.62 5.04 -0.29
C LEU A 409 10.67 5.95 0.50
N ALA A 410 11.16 6.64 1.54
CA ALA A 410 10.33 7.58 2.30
C ALA A 410 9.73 8.70 1.43
N GLY A 411 10.49 9.21 0.46
CA GLY A 411 10.02 10.23 -0.48
C GLY A 411 8.96 9.72 -1.46
N LEU A 412 9.10 8.48 -1.94
CA LEU A 412 8.10 7.85 -2.80
C LEU A 412 6.85 7.44 -2.02
N GLU A 413 6.98 6.93 -0.81
CA GLU A 413 5.86 6.64 0.09
C GLU A 413 5.06 7.92 0.39
N GLU A 414 5.76 9.03 0.62
CA GLU A 414 5.14 10.35 0.77
C GLU A 414 4.40 10.78 -0.50
N ALA A 415 4.97 10.54 -1.69
CA ALA A 415 4.32 10.83 -2.97
C ALA A 415 3.04 9.98 -3.14
N LEU A 416 3.12 8.67 -2.88
CA LEU A 416 1.99 7.75 -2.97
C LEU A 416 0.93 8.00 -1.89
N ARG A 417 1.29 8.64 -0.78
CA ARG A 417 0.34 9.10 0.23
C ARG A 417 -0.49 10.29 -0.26
N ILE A 418 0.08 11.12 -1.13
CA ILE A 418 -0.59 12.27 -1.73
C ILE A 418 -1.43 11.84 -2.93
N ASP A 419 -0.86 11.01 -3.82
CA ASP A 419 -1.57 10.40 -4.95
C ASP A 419 -1.39 8.87 -4.92
N PRO A 420 -2.36 8.13 -4.33
CA PRO A 420 -2.35 6.67 -4.29
C PRO A 420 -2.52 5.97 -5.63
N THR A 421 -2.77 6.71 -6.72
CA THR A 421 -2.90 6.21 -8.10
C THR A 421 -1.66 6.47 -8.95
N PHE A 422 -0.65 7.14 -8.39
CA PHE A 422 0.59 7.51 -9.10
C PHE A 422 1.44 6.28 -9.46
N SER A 423 1.26 5.79 -10.68
CA SER A 423 1.84 4.51 -11.16
C SER A 423 3.37 4.50 -11.13
N ASP A 424 4.01 5.59 -11.57
CA ASP A 424 5.48 5.73 -11.60
C ASP A 424 6.09 5.60 -10.19
N GLY A 425 5.37 6.04 -9.15
CA GLY A 425 5.80 5.90 -7.77
C GLY A 425 5.85 4.43 -7.31
N TYR A 426 4.79 3.66 -7.60
CA TYR A 426 4.78 2.22 -7.30
C TYR A 426 5.84 1.47 -8.12
N GLU A 427 5.99 1.79 -9.41
CA GLU A 427 7.05 1.19 -10.24
C GLU A 427 8.44 1.45 -9.63
N ALA A 428 8.74 2.71 -9.29
CA ALA A 428 10.02 3.08 -8.72
C ALA A 428 10.30 2.38 -7.39
N ILE A 429 9.33 2.35 -6.46
CA ILE A 429 9.47 1.61 -5.20
C ILE A 429 9.75 0.13 -5.48
N GLY A 430 8.94 -0.51 -6.34
CA GLY A 430 9.05 -1.92 -6.63
C GLY A 430 10.41 -2.28 -7.25
N VAL A 431 10.91 -1.47 -8.19
CA VAL A 431 12.23 -1.65 -8.81
C VAL A 431 13.35 -1.42 -7.80
N MET A 432 13.25 -0.41 -6.93
CA MET A 432 14.25 -0.16 -5.87
C MET A 432 14.33 -1.36 -4.91
N LEU A 433 13.18 -1.87 -4.44
CA LEU A 433 13.11 -3.05 -3.58
C LEU A 433 13.69 -4.30 -4.28
N GLY A 434 13.38 -4.49 -5.57
CA GLY A 434 13.93 -5.58 -6.38
C GLY A 434 15.45 -5.51 -6.50
N ARG A 435 16.02 -4.30 -6.66
CA ARG A 435 17.49 -4.09 -6.68
C ARG A 435 18.16 -4.40 -5.35
N SER A 436 17.44 -4.18 -4.25
CA SER A 436 17.89 -4.51 -2.89
C SER A 436 17.57 -5.96 -2.50
N GLU A 437 17.18 -6.80 -3.46
CA GLU A 437 16.81 -8.20 -3.27
C GLU A 437 15.66 -8.44 -2.27
N ARG A 438 14.87 -7.40 -1.99
CA ARG A 438 13.66 -7.45 -1.16
C ARG A 438 12.47 -7.88 -2.01
N PHE A 439 12.60 -9.06 -2.65
CA PHE A 439 11.70 -9.53 -3.71
C PHE A 439 10.24 -9.69 -3.25
N HIS A 440 10.01 -10.14 -2.02
CA HIS A 440 8.65 -10.26 -1.48
C HIS A 440 7.96 -8.89 -1.41
N GLU A 441 8.65 -7.87 -0.88
CA GLU A 441 8.10 -6.52 -0.78
C GLU A 441 7.90 -5.88 -2.16
N ALA A 442 8.80 -6.18 -3.12
CA ALA A 442 8.65 -5.75 -4.50
C ALA A 442 7.40 -6.36 -5.17
N ILE A 443 7.12 -7.65 -4.93
CA ILE A 443 5.92 -8.32 -5.45
C ILE A 443 4.65 -7.62 -4.96
N ASP A 444 4.60 -7.19 -3.70
CA ASP A 444 3.40 -6.57 -3.12
C ASP A 444 3.11 -5.22 -3.75
N ILE A 445 4.16 -4.43 -3.94
CA ILE A 445 4.10 -3.15 -4.62
C ILE A 445 3.64 -3.34 -6.07
N PHE A 446 4.19 -4.33 -6.78
CA PHE A 446 3.79 -4.62 -8.16
C PHE A 446 2.38 -5.21 -8.29
N LYS A 447 1.90 -5.99 -7.32
CA LYS A 447 0.49 -6.41 -7.27
C LYS A 447 -0.44 -5.21 -7.07
N ARG A 448 -0.04 -4.23 -6.27
CA ARG A 448 -0.81 -3.00 -6.12
C ARG A 448 -0.78 -2.18 -7.41
N LEU A 449 0.37 -2.10 -8.08
CA LEU A 449 0.49 -1.48 -9.40
C LEU A 449 -0.37 -2.20 -10.45
N GLU A 450 -0.53 -3.52 -10.39
CA GLU A 450 -1.45 -4.25 -11.28
C GLU A 450 -2.91 -3.83 -11.08
N GLU A 451 -3.31 -3.55 -9.84
CA GLU A 451 -4.66 -3.04 -9.56
C GLU A 451 -4.87 -1.61 -10.10
N ILE A 452 -3.80 -0.81 -10.21
CA ILE A 452 -3.83 0.59 -10.68
C ILE A 452 -3.73 0.66 -12.21
N ALA A 453 -2.81 -0.10 -12.79
CA ALA A 453 -2.48 -0.11 -14.21
C ALA A 453 -2.64 -1.53 -14.80
N PRO A 454 -3.89 -2.07 -14.85
CA PRO A 454 -4.13 -3.48 -15.20
C PRO A 454 -3.75 -3.84 -16.64
N ALA A 455 -3.69 -2.85 -17.53
CA ALA A 455 -3.36 -3.03 -18.94
C ALA A 455 -1.84 -3.06 -19.21
N GLU A 456 -0.99 -2.74 -18.23
CA GLU A 456 0.44 -2.57 -18.44
C GLU A 456 1.22 -3.91 -18.43
N PRO A 457 1.85 -4.33 -19.54
CA PRO A 457 2.59 -5.60 -19.62
C PRO A 457 3.83 -5.64 -18.71
N MET A 458 4.43 -4.48 -18.46
CA MET A 458 5.63 -4.33 -17.65
C MET A 458 5.40 -4.83 -16.21
N VAL A 459 4.19 -4.66 -15.69
CA VAL A 459 3.82 -5.09 -14.34
C VAL A 459 4.00 -6.60 -14.18
N ASN A 460 3.43 -7.40 -15.08
CA ASN A 460 3.53 -8.86 -15.02
C ASN A 460 4.94 -9.36 -15.39
N THR A 461 5.68 -8.59 -16.21
CA THR A 461 7.10 -8.89 -16.50
C THR A 461 7.94 -8.83 -15.22
N ASN A 462 7.77 -7.77 -14.42
CA ASN A 462 8.48 -7.62 -13.14
C ASN A 462 7.98 -8.60 -12.08
N LEU A 463 6.67 -8.86 -11.99
CA LEU A 463 6.14 -9.91 -11.11
C LEU A 463 6.74 -11.28 -11.44
N SER A 464 6.78 -11.66 -12.73
CA SER A 464 7.40 -12.90 -13.18
C SER A 464 8.87 -13.01 -12.76
N LEU A 465 9.64 -11.93 -12.96
CA LEU A 465 11.03 -11.86 -12.53
C LEU A 465 11.20 -12.08 -11.01
N TYR A 466 10.37 -11.41 -10.20
CA TYR A 466 10.47 -11.53 -8.74
C TYR A 466 9.99 -12.88 -8.23
N PHE A 467 8.94 -13.47 -8.79
CA PHE A 467 8.50 -14.84 -8.48
C PHE A 467 9.60 -15.87 -8.83
N MET A 468 10.28 -15.70 -9.96
CA MET A 468 11.42 -16.52 -10.32
C MET A 468 12.57 -16.39 -9.30
N LYS A 469 12.85 -15.17 -8.81
CA LYS A 469 13.91 -14.90 -7.83
C LYS A 469 13.63 -15.54 -6.45
N ILE A 470 12.37 -15.64 -6.04
CA ILE A 470 11.98 -16.35 -4.80
C ILE A 470 11.76 -17.86 -5.00
N GLY A 471 11.92 -18.37 -6.22
CA GLY A 471 11.83 -19.79 -6.54
C GLY A 471 10.43 -20.32 -6.89
N ASP A 472 9.42 -19.44 -6.96
CA ASP A 472 8.06 -19.80 -7.38
C ASP A 472 7.94 -19.75 -8.91
N LYS A 473 8.40 -20.83 -9.55
CA LYS A 473 8.46 -20.93 -11.01
C LYS A 473 7.08 -21.00 -11.66
N GLU A 474 6.12 -21.65 -11.01
CA GLU A 474 4.77 -21.83 -11.54
C GLU A 474 4.08 -20.47 -11.67
N THR A 475 4.05 -19.69 -10.58
CA THR A 475 3.50 -18.33 -10.62
C THR A 475 4.30 -17.43 -11.57
N ALA A 476 5.64 -17.59 -11.64
CA ALA A 476 6.45 -16.81 -12.57
C ALA A 476 6.07 -17.06 -14.04
N GLU A 477 5.78 -18.30 -14.42
CA GLU A 477 5.34 -18.67 -15.77
C GLU A 477 3.94 -18.12 -16.06
N GLU A 478 3.00 -18.20 -15.10
CA GLU A 478 1.67 -17.59 -15.22
C GLU A 478 1.76 -16.06 -15.47
N GLU A 479 2.60 -15.37 -14.71
CA GLU A 479 2.80 -13.92 -14.87
C GLU A 479 3.48 -13.56 -16.20
N SER A 480 4.43 -14.38 -16.68
CA SER A 480 4.99 -14.22 -18.03
C SER A 480 3.92 -14.35 -19.12
N ALA A 481 3.02 -15.32 -19.00
CA ALA A 481 1.92 -15.51 -19.95
C ALA A 481 0.99 -14.29 -19.96
N LYS A 482 0.63 -13.74 -18.79
CA LYS A 482 -0.17 -12.51 -18.69
C LYS A 482 0.53 -11.31 -19.33
N ALA A 483 1.83 -11.12 -19.09
CA ALA A 483 2.60 -10.04 -19.71
C ALA A 483 2.52 -10.10 -21.23
N MET A 484 2.67 -11.30 -21.80
CA MET A 484 2.62 -11.51 -23.24
C MET A 484 1.22 -11.29 -23.81
N GLN A 485 0.17 -11.77 -23.14
CA GLN A 485 -1.22 -11.48 -23.51
C GLN A 485 -1.50 -9.98 -23.55
N LYS A 486 -1.10 -9.23 -22.51
CA LYS A 486 -1.27 -7.78 -22.44
C LYS A 486 -0.50 -7.07 -23.55
N SER A 487 0.76 -7.45 -23.80
CA SER A 487 1.59 -6.83 -24.85
C SER A 487 1.02 -7.08 -26.25
N MET A 488 0.52 -8.30 -26.50
CA MET A 488 -0.13 -8.62 -27.76
C MET A 488 -1.45 -7.88 -27.92
N ALA A 489 -2.29 -7.82 -26.88
CA ALA A 489 -3.55 -7.06 -26.90
C ALA A 489 -3.32 -5.57 -27.17
N GLN A 490 -2.26 -4.97 -26.60
CA GLN A 490 -1.87 -3.58 -26.90
C GLN A 490 -1.46 -3.39 -28.36
N ARG A 491 -0.82 -4.39 -28.99
CA ARG A 491 -0.41 -4.32 -30.42
C ARG A 491 -1.56 -4.62 -31.38
N SER A 492 -2.45 -5.54 -31.04
CA SER A 492 -3.55 -5.99 -31.92
C SER A 492 -4.84 -5.18 -31.74
N GLY A 493 -5.01 -4.51 -30.59
CA GLY A 493 -6.25 -3.83 -30.20
C GLY A 493 -7.39 -4.76 -29.78
N THR A 494 -7.14 -6.08 -29.66
CA THR A 494 -8.14 -7.10 -29.32
C THR A 494 -7.60 -8.12 -28.31
N ALA A 495 -8.49 -8.68 -27.49
CA ALA A 495 -8.12 -9.73 -26.53
C ALA A 495 -7.57 -10.98 -27.25
N VAL A 496 -6.50 -11.55 -26.71
CA VAL A 496 -5.76 -12.66 -27.32
C VAL A 496 -6.29 -14.00 -26.80
N ASP A 497 -6.55 -14.93 -27.72
CA ASP A 497 -6.95 -16.30 -27.40
C ASP A 497 -5.78 -17.12 -26.83
N THR A 498 -6.06 -17.96 -25.84
CA THR A 498 -5.08 -18.76 -25.08
C THR A 498 -4.38 -19.84 -25.91
N GLU A 499 -5.07 -20.54 -26.82
CA GLU A 499 -4.43 -21.52 -27.70
C GLU A 499 -3.41 -20.86 -28.65
N ARG A 500 -3.72 -19.66 -29.14
CA ARG A 500 -2.83 -18.88 -30.01
C ARG A 500 -1.57 -18.42 -29.28
N LEU A 501 -1.63 -18.27 -27.95
CA LEU A 501 -0.49 -17.86 -27.14
C LEU A 501 0.52 -18.99 -26.98
N ASP A 502 0.06 -20.21 -26.72
CA ASP A 502 0.92 -21.39 -26.55
C ASP A 502 1.69 -21.72 -27.83
N ASP A 503 1.03 -21.59 -28.98
CA ASP A 503 1.67 -21.75 -30.29
C ASP A 503 2.78 -20.71 -30.49
N VAL A 504 2.52 -19.43 -30.20
CA VAL A 504 3.51 -18.37 -30.37
C VAL A 504 4.68 -18.52 -29.39
N LEU A 505 4.42 -18.92 -28.15
CA LEU A 505 5.47 -19.20 -27.15
C LEU A 505 6.38 -20.35 -27.60
N SER A 506 5.79 -21.41 -28.13
CA SER A 506 6.52 -22.56 -28.69
C SER A 506 7.38 -22.14 -29.88
N GLU A 507 6.81 -21.40 -30.82
CA GLU A 507 7.52 -20.90 -32.02
C GLU A 507 8.69 -19.98 -31.64
N GLN A 508 8.48 -19.06 -30.71
CA GLN A 508 9.52 -18.12 -30.26
C GLN A 508 10.67 -18.86 -29.57
N LYS A 509 10.35 -19.84 -28.70
CA LYS A 509 11.36 -20.67 -28.02
C LYS A 509 12.21 -21.46 -29.02
N GLN A 510 11.59 -21.97 -30.09
CA GLN A 510 12.32 -22.64 -31.17
C GLN A 510 13.18 -21.66 -31.98
N ALA A 511 12.67 -20.48 -32.32
CA ALA A 511 13.40 -19.47 -33.08
C ALA A 511 14.66 -18.99 -32.34
N ASP A 512 14.54 -18.71 -31.04
CA ASP A 512 15.66 -18.30 -30.20
C ASP A 512 16.72 -19.40 -30.08
N ALA A 513 16.29 -20.67 -30.01
CA ALA A 513 17.21 -21.79 -29.99
C ALA A 513 17.97 -21.94 -31.32
N ARG A 514 17.33 -21.72 -32.48
CA ARG A 514 18.02 -21.72 -33.80
C ARG A 514 19.08 -20.63 -33.87
N ARG A 515 18.74 -19.40 -33.45
CA ARG A 515 19.70 -18.28 -33.43
C ARG A 515 20.90 -18.57 -32.53
N LYS A 516 20.67 -19.11 -31.32
CA LYS A 516 21.75 -19.49 -30.40
C LYS A 516 22.64 -20.59 -30.98
N LYS A 517 22.05 -21.59 -31.66
CA LYS A 517 22.80 -22.64 -32.35
C LYS A 517 23.81 -22.04 -33.33
N GLU A 518 23.36 -21.15 -34.21
CA GLU A 518 24.23 -20.50 -35.21
C GLU A 518 25.33 -19.66 -34.54
N MET A 519 24.98 -18.84 -33.55
CA MET A 519 25.91 -17.98 -32.85
C MET A 519 27.03 -18.78 -32.15
N PHE A 520 26.68 -19.83 -31.40
CA PHE A 520 27.68 -20.64 -30.70
C PHE A 520 28.49 -21.53 -31.66
N ALA A 521 27.90 -21.98 -32.77
CA ALA A 521 28.64 -22.71 -33.81
C ALA A 521 29.77 -21.85 -34.40
N GLN A 522 29.53 -20.55 -34.67
CA GLN A 522 30.56 -19.62 -35.15
C GLN A 522 31.69 -19.42 -34.15
N VAL A 523 31.38 -19.35 -32.85
CA VAL A 523 32.42 -19.26 -31.81
C VAL A 523 33.29 -20.52 -31.83
N LEU A 524 32.68 -21.69 -32.00
CA LEU A 524 33.37 -22.98 -32.03
C LEU A 524 34.18 -23.23 -33.31
N GLU A 525 33.93 -22.46 -34.38
CA GLU A 525 34.81 -22.44 -35.56
C GLU A 525 36.13 -21.70 -35.26
N ILE A 526 36.12 -20.75 -34.33
CA ILE A 526 37.30 -19.96 -33.93
C ILE A 526 38.06 -20.69 -32.82
N ASP A 527 37.34 -21.16 -31.81
CA ASP A 527 37.89 -21.95 -30.70
C ASP A 527 37.00 -23.19 -30.45
N SER A 528 37.48 -24.33 -30.93
CA SER A 528 36.75 -25.60 -30.84
C SER A 528 36.59 -26.15 -29.41
N GLU A 529 37.30 -25.57 -28.44
CA GLU A 529 37.30 -25.99 -27.03
C GLU A 529 36.72 -24.92 -26.09
N ASP A 530 36.03 -23.88 -26.60
CA ASP A 530 35.34 -22.92 -25.75
C ASP A 530 34.18 -23.58 -24.98
N GLY A 531 34.35 -23.74 -23.66
CA GLY A 531 33.39 -24.46 -22.81
C GLY A 531 32.02 -23.79 -22.71
N VAL A 532 31.95 -22.46 -22.79
CA VAL A 532 30.70 -21.69 -22.72
C VAL A 532 29.91 -21.87 -24.02
N ALA A 533 30.58 -21.80 -25.16
CA ALA A 533 29.97 -22.02 -26.46
C ALA A 533 29.54 -23.48 -26.65
N LEU A 534 30.32 -24.46 -26.18
CA LEU A 534 29.93 -25.87 -26.19
C LEU A 534 28.67 -26.12 -25.35
N PHE A 535 28.59 -25.59 -24.13
CA PHE A 535 27.41 -25.73 -23.29
C PHE A 535 26.18 -25.00 -23.87
N GLY A 536 26.40 -23.79 -24.40
CA GLY A 536 25.36 -22.99 -25.06
C GLY A 536 24.78 -23.66 -26.30
N LEU A 537 25.64 -24.23 -27.16
CA LEU A 537 25.24 -25.00 -28.34
C LEU A 537 24.48 -26.26 -27.95
N GLY A 538 24.99 -27.03 -26.99
CA GLY A 538 24.35 -28.25 -26.51
C GLY A 538 22.96 -28.01 -25.92
N SER A 539 22.80 -26.92 -25.18
CA SER A 539 21.50 -26.50 -24.62
C SER A 539 20.51 -26.06 -25.70
N ALA A 540 20.98 -25.34 -26.72
CA ALA A 540 20.16 -24.94 -27.87
C ALA A 540 19.70 -26.17 -28.69
N LEU A 541 20.59 -27.12 -28.92
CA LEU A 541 20.28 -28.38 -29.61
C LEU A 541 19.25 -29.23 -28.85
N LEU A 542 19.29 -29.22 -27.51
CA LEU A 542 18.28 -29.88 -26.68
C LEU A 542 16.89 -29.25 -26.90
N VAL A 543 16.78 -27.91 -26.96
CA VAL A 543 15.49 -27.24 -27.23
C VAL A 543 14.99 -27.49 -28.65
N LEU A 544 15.90 -27.63 -29.61
CA LEU A 544 15.61 -27.98 -31.01
C LEU A 544 15.37 -29.48 -31.22
N GLU A 545 15.30 -30.25 -30.15
CA GLU A 545 15.03 -31.68 -30.18
C GLU A 545 16.07 -32.51 -30.94
N ASN A 546 17.28 -31.99 -31.11
CA ASN A 546 18.39 -32.69 -31.73
C ASN A 546 19.23 -33.37 -30.64
N TRP A 547 18.64 -34.43 -30.07
CA TRP A 547 19.11 -35.06 -28.84
C TRP A 547 20.51 -35.66 -28.96
N SER A 548 20.83 -36.27 -30.10
CA SER A 548 22.14 -36.91 -30.33
C SER A 548 23.26 -35.88 -30.34
N GLU A 549 23.12 -34.84 -31.16
CA GLU A 549 24.11 -33.77 -31.28
C GLU A 549 24.23 -32.99 -29.95
N ALA A 550 23.12 -32.80 -29.23
CA ALA A 550 23.12 -32.20 -27.90
C ALA A 550 23.95 -33.02 -26.90
N ALA A 551 23.71 -34.34 -26.81
CA ALA A 551 24.41 -35.21 -25.87
C ALA A 551 25.93 -35.27 -26.12
N ASP A 552 26.34 -35.29 -27.39
CA ASP A 552 27.75 -35.32 -27.79
C ASP A 552 28.43 -33.97 -27.52
N THR A 553 27.78 -32.87 -27.89
CA THR A 553 28.31 -31.51 -27.66
C THR A 553 28.44 -31.20 -26.17
N LEU A 554 27.45 -31.59 -25.37
CA LEU A 554 27.51 -31.46 -23.91
C LEU A 554 28.56 -32.39 -23.29
N GLY A 555 28.83 -33.55 -23.91
CA GLY A 555 29.94 -34.41 -23.52
C GLY A 555 31.30 -33.73 -23.68
N ARG A 556 31.50 -33.01 -24.79
CA ARG A 556 32.69 -32.17 -24.99
C ARG A 556 32.74 -31.00 -23.99
N ALA A 557 31.62 -30.33 -23.76
CA ALA A 557 31.52 -29.27 -22.77
C ALA A 557 31.93 -29.75 -21.37
N GLN A 558 31.51 -30.97 -21.00
CA GLN A 558 31.85 -31.60 -19.72
C GLN A 558 33.36 -31.89 -19.57
N VAL A 559 34.08 -32.15 -20.65
CA VAL A 559 35.54 -32.37 -20.62
C VAL A 559 36.28 -31.06 -20.40
N VAL A 560 35.82 -29.98 -21.04
CA VAL A 560 36.43 -28.64 -20.92
C VAL A 560 36.14 -28.01 -19.56
N ASP A 561 34.89 -28.12 -19.09
CA ASP A 561 34.43 -27.56 -17.82
C ASP A 561 33.80 -28.67 -16.94
N PRO A 562 34.62 -29.53 -16.33
CA PRO A 562 34.14 -30.66 -15.53
C PRO A 562 33.48 -30.23 -14.22
N ASP A 563 33.66 -28.97 -13.80
CA ASP A 563 33.10 -28.42 -12.57
C ASP A 563 31.71 -27.80 -12.76
N ASN A 564 31.13 -27.82 -13.95
CA ASN A 564 29.83 -27.20 -14.20
C ASN A 564 28.69 -28.21 -14.14
N SER A 565 27.99 -28.24 -12.99
CA SER A 565 26.90 -29.17 -12.69
C SER A 565 25.72 -29.08 -13.67
N ALA A 566 25.47 -27.92 -14.28
CA ALA A 566 24.39 -27.73 -15.24
C ALA A 566 24.64 -28.49 -16.56
N ILE A 567 25.90 -28.73 -16.94
CA ILE A 567 26.27 -29.53 -18.12
C ILE A 567 25.81 -30.97 -17.92
N TYR A 568 26.09 -31.56 -16.76
CA TYR A 568 25.70 -32.94 -16.42
C TYR A 568 24.18 -33.10 -16.44
N LEU A 569 23.45 -32.18 -15.82
CA LEU A 569 21.99 -32.18 -15.83
C LEU A 569 21.42 -32.11 -17.25
N THR A 570 21.95 -31.21 -18.08
CA THR A 570 21.44 -30.97 -19.44
C THR A 570 21.78 -32.15 -20.36
N ARG A 571 22.97 -32.74 -20.20
CA ARG A 571 23.42 -33.92 -20.95
C ARG A 571 22.62 -35.15 -20.59
N GLY A 572 22.35 -35.37 -19.30
CA GLY A 572 21.50 -36.47 -18.86
C GLY A 572 20.08 -36.37 -19.47
N LYS A 573 19.52 -35.15 -19.56
CA LYS A 573 18.21 -34.93 -20.22
C LYS A 573 18.24 -35.28 -21.70
N ALA A 574 19.33 -34.96 -22.40
CA ALA A 574 19.52 -35.36 -23.79
C ALA A 574 19.59 -36.90 -23.93
N LEU A 575 20.33 -37.57 -23.03
CA LEU A 575 20.48 -39.02 -23.02
C LEU A 575 19.17 -39.76 -22.68
N GLU A 576 18.35 -39.20 -21.78
CA GLU A 576 16.99 -39.71 -21.52
C GLU A 576 16.13 -39.68 -22.79
N ARG A 577 16.17 -38.58 -23.56
CA ARG A 577 15.43 -38.46 -24.84
C ARG A 577 15.95 -39.40 -25.93
N LEU A 578 17.15 -39.95 -25.77
CA LEU A 578 17.75 -40.97 -26.64
C LEU A 578 17.52 -42.41 -26.13
N ASP A 579 16.71 -42.60 -25.07
CA ASP A 579 16.50 -43.88 -24.40
C ASP A 579 17.80 -44.53 -23.85
N ARG A 580 18.85 -43.74 -23.60
CA ARG A 580 20.15 -44.18 -23.05
C ARG A 580 20.15 -44.08 -21.52
N ALA A 581 19.16 -44.69 -20.89
CA ALA A 581 18.86 -44.55 -19.45
C ALA A 581 20.06 -44.83 -18.52
N ARG A 582 20.81 -45.91 -18.77
CA ARG A 582 21.99 -46.27 -17.95
C ARG A 582 23.10 -45.23 -18.02
N GLU A 583 23.27 -44.62 -19.18
CA GLU A 583 24.28 -43.57 -19.38
C GLU A 583 23.82 -42.25 -18.79
N ALA A 584 22.53 -41.90 -18.94
CA ALA A 584 21.93 -40.73 -18.31
C ALA A 584 22.08 -40.80 -16.77
N GLU A 585 21.78 -41.96 -16.18
CA GLU A 585 21.92 -42.18 -14.74
C GLU A 585 23.38 -42.01 -14.28
N GLY A 586 24.35 -42.57 -15.01
CA GLY A 586 25.77 -42.38 -14.72
C GLY A 586 26.20 -40.92 -14.77
N VAL A 587 25.73 -40.16 -15.78
CA VAL A 587 26.01 -38.74 -15.93
C VAL A 587 25.38 -37.92 -14.80
N TYR A 588 24.14 -38.24 -14.40
CA TYR A 588 23.48 -37.55 -13.29
C TYR A 588 24.19 -37.79 -11.96
N ARG A 589 24.58 -39.04 -11.65
CA ARG A 589 25.30 -39.34 -10.40
C ARG A 589 26.63 -38.59 -10.33
N ALA A 590 27.40 -38.56 -11.43
CA ALA A 590 28.62 -37.76 -11.50
C ALA A 590 28.33 -36.25 -11.33
N GLY A 591 27.27 -35.75 -11.97
CA GLY A 591 26.83 -34.36 -11.83
C GLY A 591 26.38 -33.99 -10.41
N MET A 592 25.76 -34.92 -9.68
CA MET A 592 25.35 -34.72 -8.28
C MET A 592 26.56 -34.54 -7.37
N GLU A 593 27.66 -35.30 -7.58
CA GLU A 593 28.90 -35.12 -6.82
C GLU A 593 29.50 -33.71 -7.05
N VAL A 594 29.52 -33.27 -8.32
CA VAL A 594 29.98 -31.92 -8.69
C VAL A 594 29.07 -30.84 -8.09
N ALA A 595 27.75 -31.00 -8.20
CA ALA A 595 26.76 -30.06 -7.68
C ALA A 595 26.82 -29.97 -6.15
N SER A 596 26.95 -31.10 -5.46
CA SER A 596 27.08 -31.17 -4.00
C SER A 596 28.36 -30.47 -3.53
N ARG A 597 29.50 -30.70 -4.20
CA ARG A 597 30.77 -30.04 -3.89
C ARG A 597 30.71 -28.52 -4.05
N LYS A 598 29.99 -28.02 -5.06
CA LYS A 598 29.87 -26.58 -5.36
C LYS A 598 28.70 -25.89 -4.63
N GLY A 599 27.81 -26.65 -4.01
CA GLY A 599 26.60 -26.10 -3.38
C GLY A 599 25.49 -25.74 -4.38
N ASP A 600 25.50 -26.31 -5.59
CA ASP A 600 24.50 -26.08 -6.63
C ASP A 600 23.20 -26.86 -6.33
N LEU A 601 22.41 -26.35 -5.38
CA LEU A 601 21.23 -27.05 -4.85
C LEU A 601 20.15 -27.36 -5.89
N MET A 602 19.98 -26.49 -6.90
CA MET A 602 18.92 -26.69 -7.91
C MET A 602 19.27 -27.82 -8.91
N PRO A 603 20.44 -27.83 -9.58
CA PRO A 603 20.85 -28.97 -10.40
C PRO A 603 20.91 -30.27 -9.60
N LEU A 604 21.37 -30.22 -8.35
CA LEU A 604 21.44 -31.39 -7.46
C LEU A 604 20.06 -32.05 -7.27
N LYS A 605 19.05 -31.27 -6.84
CA LYS A 605 17.69 -31.79 -6.61
C LYS A 605 17.04 -32.34 -7.87
N GLU A 606 17.23 -31.66 -9.01
CA GLU A 606 16.68 -32.12 -10.28
C GLU A 606 17.34 -33.45 -10.72
N MET A 607 18.68 -33.57 -10.60
CA MET A 607 19.38 -34.81 -10.93
C MET A 607 19.00 -35.96 -9.97
N GLU A 608 18.83 -35.70 -8.67
CA GLU A 608 18.31 -36.67 -7.70
C GLU A 608 16.93 -37.20 -8.11
N HIS A 609 16.02 -36.29 -8.49
CA HIS A 609 14.69 -36.65 -8.94
C HIS A 609 14.72 -37.48 -10.23
N ARG A 610 15.56 -37.12 -11.21
CA ARG A 610 15.72 -37.85 -12.47
C ARG A 610 16.30 -39.26 -12.26
N VAL A 611 17.32 -39.40 -11.40
CA VAL A 611 17.90 -40.71 -11.04
C VAL A 611 16.86 -41.60 -10.37
N LEU A 612 16.01 -41.04 -9.50
CA LEU A 612 14.90 -41.77 -8.87
C LEU A 612 13.92 -42.30 -9.92
N LEU A 613 13.53 -41.48 -10.90
CA LEU A 613 12.63 -41.87 -11.99
C LEU A 613 13.22 -43.01 -12.85
N LEU A 614 14.51 -42.91 -13.22
CA LEU A 614 15.21 -43.91 -14.01
C LEU A 614 15.40 -45.23 -13.24
N SER A 615 15.69 -45.16 -11.93
CA SER A 615 15.81 -46.33 -11.05
C SER A 615 14.48 -47.07 -10.86
N GLY A 616 13.36 -46.33 -10.84
CA GLY A 616 12.02 -46.90 -10.76
C GLY A 616 11.58 -47.67 -12.02
N GLN A 617 12.06 -47.27 -13.20
CA GLN A 617 11.77 -47.95 -14.47
C GLN A 617 12.58 -49.25 -14.66
N ALA A 618 13.78 -49.36 -14.09
CA ALA A 618 14.58 -50.59 -14.14
C ALA A 618 13.98 -51.75 -13.31
N GLY A 619 13.16 -51.45 -12.30
CA GLY A 619 12.50 -52.45 -11.46
C GLY A 619 11.23 -53.08 -12.07
N SER A 620 10.66 -52.52 -13.14
CA SER A 620 9.46 -53.04 -13.78
C SER A 620 9.76 -53.95 -14.99
N SER A 621 10.97 -53.91 -15.55
CA SER A 621 11.35 -54.71 -16.73
C SER A 621 11.90 -56.11 -16.42
N THR A 622 12.23 -56.41 -15.15
CA THR A 622 12.79 -57.71 -14.72
C THR A 622 11.74 -58.77 -14.32
N LYS A 623 10.43 -58.51 -14.53
CA LYS A 623 9.33 -59.45 -14.18
C LYS A 623 8.66 -60.16 -15.37
N ALA A 624 9.26 -60.13 -16.56
CA ALA A 624 8.65 -60.72 -17.77
C ALA A 624 9.36 -61.97 -18.33
N PHE A 625 10.40 -62.50 -17.68
CA PHE A 625 10.96 -63.82 -18.03
C PHE A 625 11.44 -64.52 -16.76
N GLU A 626 10.50 -65.20 -16.10
CA GLU A 626 10.59 -66.56 -15.52
C GLU A 626 9.25 -66.95 -14.89
#